data_AF-A0A1S3ADK3-F1
#
_entry.id   AF-A0A1S3ADK3-F1
#
_cell.length_a   1.000
_cell.length_b   1.000
_cell.length_c   1.000
_cell.angle_alpha   90.00
_cell.angle_beta   90.00
_cell.angle_gamma   90.00
#
_symmetry.space_group_name_H-M   'P 1'
#
loop_
_entity.id
_entity.type
_entity.pdbx_description
1 polymer ?
#
loop_
_entity_poly.entity_id
_entity_poly.type
_entity_poly.pdbx_seq_one_letter_code
_entity_poly.pdbx_strand_id
1 'polypeptide(L)'
;MAQETDPAVQTDGSPLCCHFHFSPKVMFTKVLKAQLWVYLRPVPRPATVYLQILRLKPLTGEGTAGGGGGGRRHIRIRSLKIELHSRSGHWQSIDFKQVLHSWFRQPQSNWGIEINAFDPSGTDLAVTSLGPGAEGLHPFMELRVLENTKRSRRNLGLDCDEHSSESRCCRYPLTVDFEAFGWDWIIAPKRYKANYCSGQCEYMFMQKYPHTHLVQQANPRGSAGPCCTPTKMSPINMLYFNDKQQIIYGKIPGMVVDRCGCS
;
A
#
# COMPACT_ATOMS: atom_id res chain seq x y z
N MET A 1 6.83 12.62 1.91
CA MET A 1 7.21 13.82 2.69
C MET A 1 7.40 14.96 1.73
N ALA A 2 7.33 16.21 2.19
CA ALA A 2 7.63 17.35 1.33
C ALA A 2 9.12 17.35 0.94
N GLN A 3 9.39 17.72 -0.31
CA GLN A 3 10.72 17.93 -0.86
C GLN A 3 10.87 19.41 -1.26
N GLU A 4 12.11 19.81 -1.54
CA GLU A 4 12.39 21.12 -2.12
C GLU A 4 11.68 21.26 -3.47
N THR A 5 11.30 22.50 -3.80
CA THR A 5 10.62 22.82 -5.05
C THR A 5 11.58 22.93 -6.22
N ASP A 6 11.08 22.73 -7.43
CA ASP A 6 11.86 22.87 -8.65
C ASP A 6 12.44 24.30 -8.79
N PRO A 7 13.69 24.50 -9.26
CA PRO A 7 14.26 25.82 -9.52
C PRO A 7 13.38 26.71 -10.41
N ALA A 8 12.59 26.13 -11.32
CA ALA A 8 11.71 26.87 -12.23
C ALA A 8 10.56 27.62 -11.53
N VAL A 9 10.29 27.32 -10.26
CA VAL A 9 9.30 28.01 -9.44
C VAL A 9 9.92 28.83 -8.29
N GLN A 10 11.25 28.77 -8.15
CA GLN A 10 11.98 29.47 -7.10
C GLN A 10 12.44 30.86 -7.56
N THR A 11 12.36 31.81 -6.64
CA THR A 11 12.90 33.17 -6.77
C THR A 11 13.79 33.41 -5.55
N ASP A 12 15.08 33.69 -5.77
CA ASP A 12 16.08 33.85 -4.70
C ASP A 12 16.09 32.70 -3.67
N GLY A 13 15.96 31.45 -4.15
CA GLY A 13 15.96 30.26 -3.29
C GLY A 13 14.69 30.07 -2.46
N SER A 14 13.61 30.80 -2.76
CA SER A 14 12.32 30.66 -2.10
C SER A 14 11.16 30.40 -3.09
N PRO A 15 10.17 29.57 -2.72
CA PRO A 15 10.07 28.89 -1.43
C PRO A 15 11.03 27.68 -1.32
N LEU A 16 11.49 27.39 -0.10
CA LEU A 16 12.39 26.27 0.18
C LEU A 16 11.67 24.90 0.06
N CYS A 17 10.34 24.90 0.17
CA CYS A 17 9.44 23.75 0.20
C CYS A 17 8.07 24.26 -0.29
N CYS A 18 7.14 23.47 -0.83
CA CYS A 18 7.00 22.03 -0.71
C CYS A 18 6.51 21.37 -1.99
N HIS A 19 7.33 20.51 -2.57
CA HIS A 19 6.93 19.63 -3.67
C HIS A 19 6.63 18.22 -3.13
N PHE A 20 5.54 17.61 -3.60
CA PHE A 20 5.14 16.26 -3.22
C PHE A 20 5.12 15.36 -4.45
N HIS A 21 6.00 14.36 -4.47
CA HIS A 21 6.01 13.33 -5.50
C HIS A 21 5.22 12.10 -5.04
N PHE A 22 4.39 11.55 -5.94
CA PHE A 22 3.54 10.38 -5.67
C PHE A 22 3.93 9.23 -6.59
N SER A 23 3.95 8.01 -6.06
CA SER A 23 4.21 6.83 -6.89
C SER A 23 3.01 6.56 -7.82
N PRO A 24 3.25 5.98 -9.02
CA PRO A 24 2.17 5.63 -9.93
C PRO A 24 1.09 4.76 -9.26
N LYS A 25 1.49 3.80 -8.41
CA LYS A 25 0.55 2.93 -7.67
C LYS A 25 -0.48 3.76 -6.89
N VAL A 26 -0.04 4.81 -6.20
CA VAL A 26 -0.94 5.66 -5.40
C VAL A 26 -1.83 6.52 -6.32
N MET A 27 -1.26 7.08 -7.39
CA MET A 27 -1.98 7.96 -8.32
C MET A 27 -3.15 7.26 -9.02
N PHE A 28 -3.05 5.96 -9.28
CA PHE A 28 -4.10 5.15 -9.89
C PHE A 28 -5.06 4.50 -8.87
N THR A 29 -4.91 4.75 -7.57
CA THR A 29 -5.83 4.27 -6.52
C THR A 29 -6.88 5.30 -6.15
N LYS A 30 -8.06 4.84 -5.72
CA LYS A 30 -9.15 5.74 -5.30
C LYS A 30 -8.81 6.34 -3.94
N VAL A 31 -8.62 7.67 -3.90
CA VAL A 31 -8.38 8.42 -2.65
C VAL A 31 -9.69 8.66 -1.90
N LEU A 32 -9.76 8.16 -0.67
CA LEU A 32 -10.89 8.36 0.25
C LEU A 32 -10.75 9.66 1.04
N LYS A 33 -9.54 9.93 1.56
CA LYS A 33 -9.20 11.12 2.35
C LYS A 33 -7.78 11.57 2.01
N ALA A 34 -7.54 12.88 1.98
CA ALA A 34 -6.20 13.44 1.90
C ALA A 34 -6.08 14.64 2.83
N GLN A 35 -5.08 14.63 3.71
CA GLN A 35 -4.81 15.73 4.64
C GLN A 35 -3.36 16.16 4.52
N LEU A 36 -3.15 17.46 4.34
CA LEU A 36 -1.84 18.09 4.52
C LEU A 36 -1.69 18.44 5.99
N TRP A 37 -0.60 17.99 6.60
CA TRP A 37 -0.22 18.31 7.97
C TRP A 37 0.89 19.34 7.97
N VAL A 38 0.72 20.41 8.75
CA VAL A 38 1.68 21.51 8.88
C VAL A 38 1.91 21.77 10.37
N TYR A 39 3.18 21.85 10.77
CA TYR A 39 3.54 22.19 12.14
C TYR A 39 3.74 23.70 12.27
N LEU A 40 3.11 24.29 13.28
CA LEU A 40 3.25 25.69 13.67
C LEU A 40 4.11 25.78 14.92
N ARG A 41 5.13 26.64 14.86
CA ARG A 41 6.02 26.92 16.00
C ARG A 41 5.22 27.49 17.19
N PRO A 42 5.65 27.19 18.43
CA PRO A 42 5.00 27.73 19.62
C PRO A 42 5.06 29.26 19.67
N VAL A 43 4.02 29.87 20.21
CA VAL A 43 3.94 31.31 20.43
C VAL A 43 4.02 31.63 21.94
N PRO A 44 4.72 32.72 22.34
CA PRO A 44 4.86 33.07 23.75
C PRO A 44 3.57 33.59 24.39
N ARG A 45 2.67 34.14 23.56
CA ARG A 45 1.36 34.68 23.95
C ARG A 45 0.29 34.19 22.97
N PRO A 46 -0.97 34.08 23.40
CA PRO A 46 -2.06 33.71 22.50
C PRO A 46 -2.12 34.64 21.29
N ALA A 47 -2.16 34.06 20.10
CA ALA A 47 -2.12 34.81 18.85
C ALA A 47 -3.03 34.17 17.79
N THR A 48 -3.62 35.02 16.97
CA THR A 48 -4.34 34.59 15.76
C THR A 48 -3.34 34.48 14.62
N VAL A 49 -3.16 33.27 14.10
CA VAL A 49 -2.28 32.97 12.97
C VAL A 49 -3.11 32.77 11.70
N TYR A 50 -2.65 33.35 10.60
CA TYR A 50 -3.25 33.19 9.29
C TYR A 50 -2.42 32.23 8.45
N LEU A 51 -2.86 30.97 8.38
CA LEU A 51 -2.26 29.95 7.53
C LEU A 51 -2.78 30.10 6.10
N GLN A 52 -1.86 30.24 5.15
CA GLN A 52 -2.13 30.32 3.72
C GLN A 52 -1.39 29.21 3.00
N ILE A 53 -2.12 28.53 2.12
CA ILE A 53 -1.54 27.53 1.22
C ILE A 53 -1.75 28.04 -0.20
N LEU A 54 -0.64 28.17 -0.92
CA LEU A 54 -0.57 28.74 -2.25
C LEU A 54 -0.05 27.68 -3.22
N ARG A 55 -0.66 27.59 -4.39
CA ARG A 55 -0.17 26.77 -5.49
C ARG A 55 0.93 27.52 -6.23
N LEU A 56 2.05 26.84 -6.46
CA LEU A 56 3.13 27.37 -7.27
C LEU A 56 2.83 27.23 -8.77
N LYS A 57 3.44 28.11 -9.56
CA LYS A 57 3.40 28.09 -11.02
C LYS A 57 4.79 28.46 -11.56
N PRO A 58 5.20 27.91 -12.71
CA PRO A 58 6.48 28.24 -13.33
C PRO A 58 6.51 29.71 -13.77
N LEU A 59 7.72 30.27 -13.77
CA LEU A 59 7.98 31.68 -14.08
C LEU A 59 7.95 32.02 -15.58
N THR A 60 7.70 31.03 -16.46
CA THR A 60 7.72 31.20 -17.92
C THR A 60 6.57 32.07 -18.43
N GLY A 61 6.91 33.11 -19.19
CA GLY A 61 6.08 34.27 -19.48
C GLY A 61 5.19 34.21 -20.73
N GLU A 62 4.05 34.88 -20.59
CA GLU A 62 3.36 35.66 -21.62
C GLU A 62 2.38 36.59 -20.89
N GLY A 63 2.50 37.90 -21.15
CA GLY A 63 1.74 38.95 -20.48
C GLY A 63 2.57 40.22 -20.30
N THR A 64 2.80 40.91 -21.42
CA THR A 64 3.07 42.35 -21.56
C THR A 64 4.08 42.99 -20.59
N ALA A 65 5.25 43.33 -21.14
CA ALA A 65 6.09 44.40 -20.65
C ALA A 65 5.24 45.69 -20.48
N GLY A 66 4.91 46.02 -19.24
CA GLY A 66 4.15 47.21 -18.90
C GLY A 66 3.84 47.27 -17.40
N GLY A 67 4.74 47.89 -16.64
CA GLY A 67 4.49 48.31 -15.26
C GLY A 67 5.05 47.36 -14.19
N GLY A 68 5.93 47.89 -13.34
CA GLY A 68 6.67 47.16 -12.32
C GLY A 68 5.81 46.38 -11.32
N GLY A 69 6.21 45.14 -11.08
CA GLY A 69 5.67 44.25 -10.06
C GLY A 69 6.05 42.80 -10.35
N GLY A 70 7.24 42.37 -9.90
CA GLY A 70 7.72 40.99 -9.98
C GLY A 70 6.93 40.04 -9.08
N GLY A 71 5.62 39.95 -9.30
CA GLY A 71 4.69 39.19 -8.47
C GLY A 71 4.70 37.72 -8.86
N ARG A 72 5.21 36.89 -7.96
CA ARG A 72 4.95 35.43 -7.94
C ARG A 72 3.47 35.17 -8.27
N ARG A 73 3.17 34.48 -9.38
CA ARG A 73 1.78 34.10 -9.75
C ARG A 73 1.30 32.92 -8.91
N HIS A 74 1.04 33.19 -7.64
CA HIS A 74 0.46 32.23 -6.70
C HIS A 74 -1.06 32.13 -6.86
N ILE A 75 -1.61 30.91 -6.82
CA ILE A 75 -3.06 30.70 -6.69
C ILE A 75 -3.35 30.28 -5.26
N ARG A 76 -4.20 31.03 -4.55
CA ARG A 76 -4.62 30.66 -3.18
C ARG A 76 -5.46 29.37 -3.22
N ILE A 77 -4.96 28.32 -2.57
CA ILE A 77 -5.68 27.05 -2.38
C ILE A 77 -6.59 27.15 -1.16
N ARG A 78 -6.02 27.57 -0.02
CA ARG A 78 -6.74 27.64 1.27
C ARG A 78 -6.19 28.80 2.10
N SER A 79 -7.07 29.37 2.93
CA SER A 79 -6.71 30.32 3.97
C SER A 79 -7.47 29.91 5.23
N LEU A 80 -6.76 29.81 6.37
CA LEU A 80 -7.33 29.38 7.64
C LEU A 80 -6.89 30.35 8.73
N LYS A 81 -7.83 30.75 9.59
CA LYS A 81 -7.57 31.50 10.82
C LYS A 81 -7.43 30.47 11.96
N ILE A 82 -6.30 30.49 12.65
CA ILE A 82 -5.97 29.52 13.71
C ILE A 82 -5.64 30.31 14.98
N GLU A 83 -6.28 29.95 16.09
CA GLU A 83 -6.01 30.58 17.37
C GLU A 83 -5.06 29.71 18.19
N LEU A 84 -3.80 30.13 18.27
CA LEU A 84 -2.78 29.44 19.05
C LEU A 84 -2.80 29.96 20.49
N HIS A 85 -3.03 29.07 21.44
CA HIS A 85 -3.11 29.37 22.87
C HIS A 85 -1.97 28.74 23.69
N SER A 86 -1.21 27.82 23.09
CA SER A 86 -0.22 27.00 23.78
C SER A 86 1.21 27.49 23.56
N ARG A 87 2.06 27.30 24.58
CA ARG A 87 3.52 27.42 24.49
C ARG A 87 4.19 26.18 23.88
N SER A 88 3.41 25.15 23.56
CA SER A 88 3.83 24.02 22.74
C SER A 88 3.47 24.27 21.27
N GLY A 89 4.25 23.72 20.33
CA GLY A 89 3.86 23.81 18.93
C GLY A 89 2.58 23.04 18.62
N HIS A 90 2.03 23.29 17.44
CA HIS A 90 0.68 22.86 17.07
C HIS A 90 0.67 22.25 15.67
N TRP A 91 0.11 21.05 15.53
CA TRP A 91 -0.13 20.42 14.23
C TRP A 91 -1.49 20.81 13.69
N GLN A 92 -1.49 21.50 12.55
CA GLN A 92 -2.70 21.81 11.81
C GLN A 92 -2.87 20.84 10.64
N SER A 93 -4.05 20.22 10.53
CA SER A 93 -4.44 19.44 9.35
C SER A 93 -5.32 20.26 8.41
N ILE A 94 -5.12 20.10 7.11
CA ILE A 94 -5.86 20.79 6.05
C ILE A 94 -6.34 19.75 5.04
N ASP A 95 -7.65 19.76 4.73
CA ASP A 95 -8.20 18.91 3.68
C ASP A 95 -7.64 19.30 2.30
N PHE A 96 -6.99 18.33 1.66
CA PHE A 96 -6.29 18.46 0.39
C PHE A 96 -6.84 17.55 -0.71
N LYS A 97 -7.97 16.86 -0.46
CA LYS A 97 -8.51 15.83 -1.36
C LYS A 97 -8.79 16.34 -2.77
N GLN A 98 -9.40 17.52 -2.89
CA GLN A 98 -9.75 18.09 -4.19
C GLN A 98 -8.52 18.48 -5.03
N VAL A 99 -7.53 19.10 -4.38
CA VAL A 99 -6.26 19.50 -5.03
C VAL A 99 -5.51 18.26 -5.50
N LEU A 100 -5.41 17.26 -4.63
CA LEU A 100 -4.73 16.01 -4.95
C LEU A 100 -5.40 15.28 -6.12
N HIS A 101 -6.73 15.25 -6.15
CA HIS A 101 -7.48 14.65 -7.26
C HIS A 101 -7.21 15.37 -8.59
N SER A 102 -7.05 16.71 -8.58
CA SER A 102 -6.62 17.45 -9.77
C SER A 102 -5.20 17.07 -10.20
N TRP A 103 -4.27 16.94 -9.26
CA TRP A 103 -2.89 16.53 -9.55
C TRP A 103 -2.80 15.11 -10.07
N PHE A 104 -3.62 14.18 -9.56
CA PHE A 104 -3.61 12.79 -10.05
C PHE A 104 -4.18 12.67 -11.47
N ARG A 105 -5.13 13.55 -11.85
CA ARG A 105 -5.61 13.64 -13.23
C ARG A 105 -4.61 14.32 -14.16
N GLN A 106 -3.89 15.31 -13.67
CA GLN A 106 -2.91 16.09 -14.44
C GLN A 106 -1.62 16.28 -13.63
N PRO A 107 -0.72 15.28 -13.64
CA PRO A 107 0.49 15.29 -12.82
C PRO A 107 1.42 16.46 -13.16
N GLN A 108 1.49 16.84 -14.43
CA GLN A 108 2.24 18.00 -14.94
C GLN A 108 1.79 19.34 -14.36
N SER A 109 0.62 19.37 -13.72
CA SER A 109 0.08 20.57 -13.09
C SER A 109 0.58 20.74 -11.64
N ASN A 110 1.22 19.71 -11.07
CA ASN A 110 1.81 19.76 -9.74
C ASN A 110 3.19 20.44 -9.79
N TRP A 111 3.23 21.71 -9.42
CA TRP A 111 4.44 22.51 -9.29
C TRP A 111 4.86 22.71 -7.83
N GLY A 112 4.19 22.00 -6.91
CA GLY A 112 4.34 22.21 -5.47
C GLY A 112 3.44 23.30 -4.91
N ILE A 113 3.60 23.53 -3.61
CA ILE A 113 2.84 24.50 -2.82
C ILE A 113 3.77 25.32 -1.94
N GLU A 114 3.41 26.57 -1.72
CA GLU A 114 4.01 27.41 -0.69
C GLU A 114 3.06 27.45 0.52
N ILE A 115 3.63 27.35 1.72
CA ILE A 115 2.90 27.27 2.99
C ILE A 115 3.44 28.37 3.88
N ASN A 116 2.59 29.35 4.18
CA ASN A 116 2.95 30.49 5.02
C ASN A 116 1.98 30.56 6.19
N ALA A 117 2.45 30.81 7.41
CA ALA A 117 1.61 30.96 8.59
C ALA A 117 2.03 32.19 9.40
N PHE A 118 1.49 33.35 9.05
CA PHE A 118 1.86 34.61 9.68
C PHE A 118 1.04 34.88 10.93
N ASP A 119 1.73 35.23 12.01
CA ASP A 119 1.12 35.80 13.21
C ASP A 119 0.83 37.32 13.03
N PRO A 120 0.24 38.00 14.02
CA PRO A 120 -0.02 39.45 13.92
C PRO A 120 1.25 40.31 13.86
N SER A 121 2.43 39.77 14.22
CA SER A 121 3.72 40.45 14.12
C SER A 121 4.37 40.29 12.75
N GLY A 122 3.80 39.47 11.85
CA GLY A 122 4.34 39.15 10.53
C GLY A 122 5.41 38.05 10.55
N THR A 123 5.57 37.34 11.67
CA THR A 123 6.50 36.21 11.80
C THR A 123 5.87 34.95 11.21
N ASP A 124 6.58 34.26 10.30
CA ASP A 124 6.13 32.97 9.77
C ASP A 124 6.40 31.83 10.77
N LEU A 125 5.33 31.22 11.25
CA LEU A 125 5.35 30.13 12.21
C LEU A 125 5.35 28.76 11.56
N ALA A 126 5.13 28.65 10.25
CA ALA A 126 5.16 27.37 9.56
C ALA A 126 6.59 26.82 9.53
N VAL A 127 6.74 25.54 9.90
CA VAL A 127 8.00 24.82 9.72
C VAL A 127 8.01 24.24 8.30
N THR A 128 8.72 24.91 7.39
CA THR A 128 8.87 24.49 5.99
C THR A 128 10.32 24.17 5.61
N SER A 129 11.31 24.69 6.35
CA SER A 129 12.73 24.50 6.10
C SER A 129 13.41 23.58 7.12
N LEU A 130 14.53 22.96 6.70
CA LEU A 130 15.42 22.11 7.51
C LEU A 130 16.28 22.97 8.46
N GLY A 131 15.66 23.58 9.46
CA GLY A 131 16.37 24.26 10.54
C GLY A 131 16.80 23.29 11.66
N PRO A 132 17.84 23.62 12.45
CA PRO A 132 18.15 22.88 13.68
C PRO A 132 16.91 22.78 14.58
N GLY A 133 16.57 21.58 15.04
CA GLY A 133 15.37 21.33 15.88
C GLY A 133 14.05 21.16 15.12
N ALA A 134 14.07 21.09 13.78
CA ALA A 134 12.90 20.82 12.95
C ALA A 134 12.71 19.35 12.56
N GLU A 135 13.50 18.43 13.13
CA GLU A 135 13.46 17.00 12.80
C GLU A 135 12.06 16.40 13.03
N GLY A 136 11.48 15.81 11.98
CA GLY A 136 10.14 15.23 12.02
C GLY A 136 8.98 16.24 12.04
N LEU A 137 9.25 17.54 11.99
CA LEU A 137 8.23 18.61 11.97
C LEU A 137 7.88 19.11 10.56
N HIS A 138 8.41 18.43 9.54
CA HIS A 138 8.22 18.78 8.14
C HIS A 138 6.78 18.54 7.68
N PRO A 139 6.26 19.35 6.74
CA PRO A 139 4.95 19.13 6.19
C PRO A 139 4.87 17.77 5.49
N PHE A 140 3.79 17.04 5.75
CA PHE A 140 3.55 15.75 5.12
C PHE A 140 2.08 15.59 4.73
N MET A 141 1.84 14.70 3.77
CA MET A 141 0.49 14.41 3.29
C MET A 141 0.07 13.01 3.75
N GLU A 142 -1.01 12.93 4.52
CA GLU A 142 -1.65 11.70 4.93
C GLU A 142 -2.74 11.34 3.91
N LEU A 143 -2.63 10.15 3.31
CA LEU A 143 -3.58 9.64 2.33
C LEU A 143 -4.27 8.38 2.84
N ARG A 144 -5.59 8.36 2.78
CA ARG A 144 -6.38 7.13 2.92
C ARG A 144 -6.86 6.74 1.54
N VAL A 145 -6.41 5.59 1.05
CA VAL A 145 -6.74 5.07 -0.28
C VAL A 145 -7.52 3.77 -0.17
N LEU A 146 -8.38 3.50 -1.15
CA LEU A 146 -8.98 2.19 -1.33
C LEU A 146 -8.02 1.35 -2.18
N GLU A 147 -7.39 0.36 -1.56
CA GLU A 147 -6.58 -0.61 -2.29
C GLU A 147 -7.51 -1.57 -3.04
N ASN A 148 -7.61 -1.37 -4.36
CA ASN A 148 -8.13 -2.42 -5.23
C ASN A 148 -7.03 -3.46 -5.40
N THR A 149 -6.97 -4.44 -4.50
CA THR A 149 -6.12 -5.62 -4.69
C THR A 149 -6.67 -6.41 -5.87
N LYS A 150 -6.23 -6.08 -7.09
CA LYS A 150 -6.37 -6.98 -8.22
C LYS A 150 -5.56 -8.21 -7.85
N ARG A 151 -6.25 -9.28 -7.46
CA ARG A 151 -5.62 -10.57 -7.16
C ARG A 151 -5.00 -11.03 -8.47
N SER A 152 -3.70 -10.79 -8.65
CA SER A 152 -2.96 -11.43 -9.72
C SER A 152 -3.17 -12.93 -9.58
N ARG A 153 -3.38 -13.64 -10.70
CA ARG A 153 -3.36 -15.11 -10.70
C ARG A 153 -2.01 -15.52 -10.14
N ARG A 154 -1.98 -15.90 -8.85
CA ARG A 154 -0.78 -16.44 -8.21
C ARG A 154 -0.38 -17.68 -9.02
N ASN A 155 0.92 -17.88 -9.20
CA ASN A 155 1.49 -19.03 -9.91
C ASN A 155 0.65 -20.29 -9.68
N LEU A 156 0.24 -20.90 -10.79
CA LEU A 156 -0.41 -22.21 -10.81
C LEU A 156 0.54 -23.15 -10.07
N GLY A 157 0.04 -23.91 -9.09
CA GLY A 157 0.86 -24.94 -8.46
C GLY A 157 1.34 -25.93 -9.51
N LEU A 158 2.45 -26.62 -9.23
CA LEU A 158 2.91 -27.70 -10.09
C LEU A 158 1.93 -28.88 -9.95
N ASP A 159 1.50 -29.41 -11.09
CA ASP A 159 0.71 -30.63 -11.22
C ASP A 159 1.60 -31.71 -11.86
N CYS A 160 1.78 -32.83 -11.17
CA CYS A 160 2.65 -33.92 -11.57
C CYS A 160 1.86 -35.19 -11.75
N ASP A 161 2.30 -36.01 -12.71
CA ASP A 161 1.79 -37.36 -12.90
C ASP A 161 2.61 -38.37 -12.10
N GLU A 162 2.11 -39.58 -11.89
CA GLU A 162 2.78 -40.64 -11.11
C GLU A 162 4.16 -41.04 -11.66
N HIS A 163 4.40 -40.81 -12.95
CA HIS A 163 5.68 -41.11 -13.63
C HIS A 163 6.63 -39.91 -13.66
N SER A 164 6.27 -38.79 -13.03
CA SER A 164 7.10 -37.59 -12.99
C SER A 164 8.34 -37.82 -12.13
N SER A 165 9.50 -37.40 -12.63
CA SER A 165 10.77 -37.37 -11.87
C SER A 165 10.95 -36.05 -11.09
N GLU A 166 9.89 -35.26 -10.93
CA GLU A 166 9.93 -33.99 -10.20
C GLU A 166 10.16 -34.22 -8.70
N SER A 167 11.27 -33.68 -8.21
CA SER A 167 11.64 -33.77 -6.80
C SER A 167 11.07 -32.65 -5.96
N ARG A 168 10.64 -31.54 -6.56
CA ARG A 168 10.04 -30.40 -5.86
C ARG A 168 8.59 -30.67 -5.44
N CYS A 169 8.11 -29.89 -4.48
CA CYS A 169 6.73 -29.95 -4.02
C CYS A 169 5.72 -29.81 -5.17
N CYS A 170 4.92 -30.85 -5.37
CA CYS A 170 3.99 -30.98 -6.48
C CYS A 170 2.67 -31.62 -6.04
N ARG A 171 1.60 -31.35 -6.79
CA ARG A 171 0.30 -32.02 -6.63
C ARG A 171 0.24 -33.26 -7.51
N TYR A 172 -0.05 -34.39 -6.89
CA TYR A 172 -0.21 -35.68 -7.58
C TYR A 172 -1.68 -36.12 -7.58
N PRO A 173 -2.15 -36.80 -8.65
CA PRO A 173 -3.50 -37.31 -8.71
C PRO A 173 -3.69 -38.45 -7.70
N LEU A 174 -4.82 -38.45 -7.00
CA LEU A 174 -5.27 -39.55 -6.15
C LEU A 174 -6.79 -39.61 -6.22
N THR A 175 -7.32 -40.77 -6.58
CA THR A 175 -8.75 -41.03 -6.58
C THR A 175 -9.11 -41.87 -5.37
N VAL A 176 -9.99 -41.35 -4.54
CA VAL A 176 -10.54 -42.06 -3.38
C VAL A 176 -11.81 -42.78 -3.83
N ASP A 177 -11.88 -44.08 -3.59
CA ASP A 177 -13.04 -44.92 -3.88
C ASP A 177 -13.64 -45.44 -2.58
N PHE A 178 -14.82 -44.91 -2.22
CA PHE A 178 -15.49 -45.29 -0.98
C PHE A 178 -16.05 -46.72 -1.01
N GLU A 179 -16.36 -47.25 -2.19
CA GLU A 179 -16.83 -48.64 -2.32
C GLU A 179 -15.67 -49.61 -2.03
N ALA A 180 -14.45 -49.26 -2.47
CA ALA A 180 -13.26 -50.06 -2.19
C ALA A 180 -12.91 -50.11 -0.69
N PHE A 181 -13.26 -49.06 0.08
CA PHE A 181 -13.12 -49.06 1.54
C PHE A 181 -14.26 -49.76 2.29
N GLY A 182 -15.30 -50.23 1.57
CA GLY A 182 -16.51 -50.80 2.18
C GLY A 182 -17.35 -49.76 2.93
N TRP A 183 -17.29 -48.49 2.52
CA TRP A 183 -18.03 -47.39 3.14
C TRP A 183 -19.40 -47.21 2.48
N ASP A 184 -20.27 -48.22 2.67
CA ASP A 184 -21.62 -48.25 2.07
C ASP A 184 -22.56 -47.18 2.62
N TRP A 185 -22.22 -46.61 3.79
CA TRP A 185 -22.93 -45.48 4.38
C TRP A 185 -22.83 -44.21 3.52
N ILE A 186 -21.91 -44.15 2.55
CA ILE A 186 -21.79 -43.06 1.58
C ILE A 186 -22.59 -43.39 0.32
N ILE A 187 -23.66 -42.62 0.09
CA ILE A 187 -24.53 -42.79 -1.08
C ILE A 187 -23.88 -42.13 -2.31
N ALA A 188 -23.37 -40.91 -2.18
CA ALA A 188 -22.69 -40.19 -3.28
C ALA A 188 -21.71 -39.12 -2.78
N PRO A 189 -20.62 -38.81 -3.52
CA PRO A 189 -20.12 -39.55 -4.68
C PRO A 189 -19.52 -40.90 -4.25
N LYS A 190 -19.48 -41.89 -5.14
CA LYS A 190 -18.80 -43.17 -4.88
C LYS A 190 -17.28 -43.06 -5.01
N ARG A 191 -16.82 -42.22 -5.95
CA ARG A 191 -15.40 -41.91 -6.17
C ARG A 191 -15.20 -40.41 -6.34
N TYR A 192 -14.08 -39.89 -5.86
CA TYR A 192 -13.69 -38.51 -6.12
C TYR A 192 -12.16 -38.34 -6.20
N LYS A 193 -11.72 -37.31 -6.92
CA LYS A 193 -10.30 -36.97 -7.07
C LYS A 193 -9.85 -36.09 -5.90
N ALA A 194 -9.26 -36.70 -4.88
CA ALA A 194 -8.73 -36.00 -3.72
C ALA A 194 -7.43 -35.26 -4.06
N ASN A 195 -6.54 -35.90 -4.82
CA ASN A 195 -5.15 -35.48 -5.02
C ASN A 195 -4.36 -35.42 -3.69
N TYR A 196 -3.04 -35.35 -3.78
CA TYR A 196 -2.18 -35.19 -2.61
C TYR A 196 -0.94 -34.35 -2.94
N CYS A 197 -0.28 -33.86 -1.90
CA CYS A 197 0.96 -33.10 -2.04
C CYS A 197 2.14 -33.98 -1.68
N SER A 198 3.17 -33.99 -2.53
CA SER A 198 4.41 -34.70 -2.29
C SER A 198 5.58 -33.99 -2.96
N GLY A 199 6.79 -34.21 -2.44
CA GLY A 199 8.02 -33.60 -2.93
C GLY A 199 8.77 -32.80 -1.87
N GLN A 200 9.96 -32.37 -2.23
CA GLN A 200 10.90 -31.65 -1.38
C GLN A 200 10.67 -30.15 -1.46
N CYS A 201 10.95 -29.48 -0.35
CA CYS A 201 10.91 -28.03 -0.23
C CYS A 201 12.29 -27.54 0.22
N GLU A 202 12.89 -26.71 -0.62
CA GLU A 202 14.20 -26.11 -0.35
C GLU A 202 14.07 -24.97 0.65
N TYR A 203 15.11 -24.75 1.45
CA TYR A 203 15.21 -23.52 2.23
C TYR A 203 15.55 -22.36 1.33
N MET A 204 14.81 -21.27 1.48
CA MET A 204 15.13 -20.00 0.85
C MET A 204 15.57 -19.02 1.93
N PHE A 205 16.77 -18.48 1.81
CA PHE A 205 17.25 -17.41 2.68
C PHE A 205 17.58 -16.16 1.87
N MET A 206 17.26 -15.00 2.44
CA MET A 206 17.53 -13.71 1.84
C MET A 206 18.92 -13.25 2.23
N GLN A 207 19.81 -13.15 1.25
CA GLN A 207 21.15 -12.60 1.41
C GLN A 207 21.16 -11.14 0.95
N LYS A 208 21.89 -10.29 1.69
CA LYS A 208 21.95 -8.84 1.42
C LYS A 208 23.20 -8.41 0.66
N TYR A 209 24.27 -9.20 0.72
CA TYR A 209 25.56 -8.91 0.09
C TYR A 209 25.85 -9.92 -1.03
N PRO A 210 26.41 -9.52 -2.19
CA PRO A 210 26.76 -8.15 -2.60
C PRO A 210 25.54 -7.31 -3.03
N HIS A 211 24.41 -7.96 -3.29
CA HIS A 211 23.10 -7.35 -3.50
C HIS A 211 22.02 -8.27 -2.91
N THR A 212 20.79 -7.75 -2.74
CA THR A 212 19.67 -8.55 -2.23
C THR A 212 19.33 -9.70 -3.20
N HIS A 213 19.56 -10.94 -2.79
CA HIS A 213 19.23 -12.13 -3.57
C HIS A 213 18.70 -13.26 -2.67
N LEU A 214 18.00 -14.21 -3.28
CA LEU A 214 17.57 -15.44 -2.61
C LEU A 214 18.56 -16.55 -2.92
N VAL A 215 18.98 -17.27 -1.89
CA VAL A 215 19.79 -18.47 -2.04
C VAL A 215 18.95 -19.68 -1.64
N GLN A 216 19.02 -20.71 -2.46
CA GLN A 216 18.34 -21.99 -2.26
C GLN A 216 19.31 -22.98 -1.64
N GLN A 217 18.88 -23.66 -0.59
CA GLN A 217 19.59 -24.76 0.03
C GLN A 217 18.70 -26.01 0.05
N ALA A 218 19.19 -27.07 -0.58
CA ALA A 218 18.50 -28.35 -0.64
C ALA A 218 18.24 -28.90 0.76
N ASN A 219 17.03 -29.43 0.99
CA ASN A 219 16.66 -30.09 2.24
C ASN A 219 16.32 -31.59 2.04
N PRO A 220 17.30 -32.43 1.62
CA PRO A 220 17.02 -33.81 1.25
C PRO A 220 16.71 -34.74 2.44
N ARG A 221 16.89 -34.28 3.70
CA ARG A 221 16.87 -35.14 4.90
C ARG A 221 15.67 -34.94 5.82
N GLY A 222 14.62 -34.24 5.38
CA GLY A 222 13.43 -34.02 6.23
C GLY A 222 13.73 -33.30 7.55
N SER A 223 14.79 -32.49 7.58
CA SER A 223 15.14 -31.64 8.72
C SER A 223 14.10 -30.52 8.89
N ALA A 224 14.12 -29.84 10.05
CA ALA A 224 13.19 -28.81 10.53
C ALA A 224 13.00 -27.60 9.57
N GLY A 225 12.35 -27.84 8.44
CA GLY A 225 12.25 -26.92 7.29
C GLY A 225 10.86 -26.90 6.68
N PRO A 226 10.67 -26.15 5.58
CA PRO A 226 9.37 -26.06 4.94
C PRO A 226 8.92 -27.44 4.47
N CYS A 227 7.64 -27.75 4.67
CA CYS A 227 7.03 -29.01 4.25
C CYS A 227 6.12 -28.79 3.04
N CYS A 228 6.00 -29.80 2.18
CA CYS A 228 5.06 -29.76 1.06
C CYS A 228 3.64 -30.03 1.56
N THR A 229 2.81 -28.99 1.60
CA THR A 229 1.44 -29.05 2.15
C THR A 229 0.38 -28.47 1.21
N PRO A 230 -0.91 -28.84 1.37
CA PRO A 230 -2.00 -28.21 0.65
C PRO A 230 -2.14 -26.73 1.04
N THR A 231 -1.95 -25.82 0.09
CA THR A 231 -2.16 -24.37 0.29
C THR A 231 -3.54 -23.89 -0.14
N LYS A 232 -4.27 -24.72 -0.88
CA LYS A 232 -5.67 -24.51 -1.24
C LYS A 232 -6.37 -25.85 -1.33
N MET A 233 -7.52 -25.95 -0.67
CA MET A 233 -8.38 -27.11 -0.75
C MET A 233 -9.80 -26.71 -1.13
N SER A 234 -10.46 -27.56 -1.90
CA SER A 234 -11.86 -27.44 -2.26
C SER A 234 -12.72 -28.42 -1.48
N PRO A 235 -13.96 -28.04 -1.17
CA PRO A 235 -14.95 -28.92 -0.57
C PRO A 235 -15.53 -29.90 -1.60
N ILE A 236 -16.15 -30.98 -1.12
CA ILE A 236 -17.05 -31.83 -1.92
C ILE A 236 -18.46 -31.79 -1.35
N ASN A 237 -19.46 -31.99 -2.20
CA ASN A 237 -20.82 -32.27 -1.75
C ASN A 237 -20.94 -33.78 -1.53
N MET A 238 -21.56 -34.20 -0.44
CA MET A 238 -21.62 -35.57 0.01
C MET A 238 -23.02 -35.91 0.52
N LEU A 239 -23.52 -37.07 0.11
CA LEU A 239 -24.79 -37.66 0.53
C LEU A 239 -24.47 -38.96 1.28
N TYR A 240 -24.82 -39.03 2.57
CA TYR A 240 -24.43 -40.15 3.43
C TYR A 240 -25.45 -40.41 4.55
N PHE A 241 -25.40 -41.61 5.13
CA PHE A 241 -26.16 -41.97 6.33
C PHE A 241 -25.42 -41.55 7.59
N ASN A 242 -26.10 -40.87 8.52
CA ASN A 242 -25.57 -40.63 9.86
C ASN A 242 -25.78 -41.85 10.77
N ASP A 243 -25.26 -41.80 12.00
CA ASP A 243 -25.40 -42.88 13.00
C ASP A 243 -26.86 -43.21 13.36
N LYS A 244 -27.80 -42.31 13.05
CA LYS A 244 -29.25 -42.47 13.26
C LYS A 244 -29.97 -42.97 12.00
N GLN A 245 -29.23 -43.43 11.00
CA GLN A 245 -29.75 -43.91 9.70
C GLN A 245 -30.56 -42.86 8.92
N GLN A 246 -30.31 -41.58 9.18
CA GLN A 246 -30.89 -40.48 8.42
C GLN A 246 -29.97 -40.09 7.28
N ILE A 247 -30.56 -39.80 6.12
CA ILE A 247 -29.83 -39.34 4.94
C ILE A 247 -29.51 -37.85 5.11
N ILE A 248 -28.21 -37.51 5.07
CA ILE A 248 -27.72 -36.13 5.15
C ILE A 248 -27.05 -35.77 3.83
N TYR A 249 -27.45 -34.63 3.27
CA TYR A 249 -26.74 -33.96 2.19
C TYR A 249 -25.97 -32.77 2.76
N GLY A 250 -24.65 -32.76 2.58
CA GLY A 250 -23.78 -31.74 3.16
C GLY A 250 -22.58 -31.43 2.30
N LYS A 251 -21.90 -30.34 2.64
CA LYS A 251 -20.68 -29.89 1.98
C LYS A 251 -19.51 -30.06 2.92
N ILE A 252 -18.62 -31.00 2.63
CA ILE A 252 -17.47 -31.34 3.49
C ILE A 252 -16.26 -30.50 3.03
N PRO A 253 -15.73 -29.59 3.87
CA PRO A 253 -14.60 -28.75 3.52
C PRO A 253 -13.29 -29.55 3.53
N GLY A 254 -12.29 -29.08 2.76
CA GLY A 254 -10.94 -29.63 2.84
C GLY A 254 -10.77 -31.04 2.28
N MET A 255 -11.55 -31.42 1.26
CA MET A 255 -11.55 -32.80 0.74
C MET A 255 -10.72 -32.96 -0.54
N VAL A 256 -10.60 -31.91 -1.36
CA VAL A 256 -9.83 -31.92 -2.62
C VAL A 256 -8.64 -30.98 -2.50
N VAL A 257 -7.43 -31.46 -2.76
CA VAL A 257 -6.24 -30.63 -2.88
C VAL A 257 -6.27 -29.92 -4.24
N ASP A 258 -6.43 -28.61 -4.21
CA ASP A 258 -6.39 -27.76 -5.41
C ASP A 258 -4.97 -27.29 -5.73
N ARG A 259 -4.15 -27.11 -4.69
CA ARG A 259 -2.80 -26.55 -4.84
C ARG A 259 -1.89 -26.95 -3.68
N CYS A 260 -0.68 -27.38 -4.01
CA CYS A 260 0.40 -27.63 -3.06
C CYS A 260 1.36 -26.44 -2.96
N GLY A 261 2.10 -26.35 -1.88
CA GLY A 261 3.17 -25.37 -1.69
C GLY A 261 4.04 -25.69 -0.49
N CYS A 262 5.14 -24.97 -0.36
CA CYS A 262 6.07 -25.11 0.75
C CYS A 262 5.70 -24.13 1.87
N SER A 263 5.46 -24.66 3.08
CA SER A 263 5.08 -23.90 4.28
C SER A 263 5.85 -24.37 5.51
#